data_AF-A0A438FLM1-F1
#
_entry.id   AF-A0A438FLM1-F1
#
_cell.length_a   1.000
_cell.length_b   1.000
_cell.length_c   1.000
_cell.angle_alpha   90.00
_cell.angle_beta   90.00
_cell.angle_gamma   90.00
#
_symmetry.space_group_name_H-M   'P 1'
#
loop_
_entity.id
_entity.type
_entity.pdbx_description
1 polymer ?
#
loop_
_entity_poly.entity_id
_entity_poly.type
_entity_poly.pdbx_seq_one_letter_code
_entity_poly.pdbx_strand_id
1 'polypeptide(L)'
;MQHIDKLEKTVNDGDYYGAQQMYKSISARYASAERYYEALDILESGACIQLEKGQVTCGAELAILFVETLVKGKFPYDDNTLGQSSLLM
;
A
#
# COMPACT_ATOMS: atom_id res chain seq x y z
N MET A 1 -7.37 -4.62 -10.71
CA MET A 1 -8.56 -3.95 -10.15
C MET A 1 -9.42 -4.83 -9.23
N GLN A 2 -9.95 -6.00 -9.63
CA GLN A 2 -10.90 -6.79 -8.81
C GLN A 2 -10.45 -7.22 -7.38
N HIS A 3 -9.15 -7.19 -7.07
CA HIS A 3 -8.65 -7.56 -5.74
C HIS A 3 -8.72 -6.42 -4.72
N ILE A 4 -8.63 -5.16 -5.18
CA ILE A 4 -8.68 -3.97 -4.33
C ILE A 4 -10.09 -3.83 -3.75
N ASP A 5 -11.13 -3.80 -4.58
CA ASP A 5 -12.53 -3.65 -4.17
C ASP A 5 -12.97 -4.66 -3.09
N LYS A 6 -12.44 -5.90 -3.13
CA LYS A 6 -12.70 -6.91 -2.11
C LYS A 6 -12.02 -6.60 -0.78
N LEU A 7 -10.78 -6.11 -0.80
CA LEU A 7 -10.03 -5.73 0.39
C LEU A 7 -10.63 -4.48 1.04
N GLU A 8 -11.02 -3.48 0.24
CA GLU A 8 -11.70 -2.28 0.75
C GLU A 8 -13.00 -2.66 1.48
N LYS A 9 -13.73 -3.64 0.95
CA LYS A 9 -14.95 -4.14 1.59
C LYS A 9 -14.67 -4.79 2.95
N THR A 10 -13.62 -5.61 3.06
CA THR A 10 -13.24 -6.23 4.35
C THR A 10 -12.82 -5.20 5.40
N VAL A 11 -12.12 -4.14 5.00
CA VAL A 11 -11.80 -3.04 5.92
C VAL A 11 -13.07 -2.32 6.38
N ASN A 12 -14.02 -2.09 5.46
CA ASN A 12 -15.29 -1.46 5.78
C ASN A 12 -16.20 -2.32 6.68
N ASP A 13 -16.05 -3.64 6.65
CA ASP A 13 -16.74 -4.58 7.54
C ASP A 13 -16.13 -4.61 8.97
N GLY A 14 -15.05 -3.83 9.22
CA GLY A 14 -14.46 -3.62 10.54
C GLY A 14 -13.33 -4.60 10.91
N ASP A 15 -12.95 -5.52 10.02
CA ASP A 15 -11.82 -6.43 10.22
C ASP A 15 -10.50 -5.79 9.76
N TYR A 16 -10.10 -4.72 10.45
CA TYR A 16 -8.90 -3.95 10.13
C TYR A 16 -7.62 -4.79 10.18
N TYR A 17 -7.54 -5.73 11.12
CA TYR A 17 -6.36 -6.58 11.31
C TYR A 17 -6.29 -7.69 10.26
N GLY A 18 -7.42 -8.35 9.94
CA GLY A 18 -7.49 -9.31 8.84
C GLY A 18 -7.15 -8.65 7.51
N ALA A 19 -7.69 -7.46 7.26
CA ALA A 19 -7.36 -6.68 6.07
C ALA A 19 -5.88 -6.31 6.00
N GLN A 20 -5.27 -5.83 7.10
CA GLN A 20 -3.83 -5.53 7.19
C GLN A 20 -2.97 -6.73 6.76
N GLN A 21 -3.27 -7.91 7.29
CA GLN A 21 -2.52 -9.11 6.99
C GLN A 21 -2.70 -9.56 5.53
N MET A 22 -3.88 -9.36 4.96
CA MET A 22 -4.12 -9.62 3.54
C MET A 22 -3.34 -8.65 2.63
N TYR A 23 -3.37 -7.34 2.92
CA TYR A 23 -2.58 -6.34 2.18
C TYR A 23 -1.09 -6.71 2.17
N LYS A 24 -0.52 -7.03 3.34
CA LYS A 24 0.89 -7.46 3.47
C LYS A 24 1.18 -8.75 2.71
N SER A 25 0.30 -9.73 2.77
CA SER A 25 0.50 -11.01 2.08
C SER A 25 0.45 -10.86 0.56
N ILE A 26 -0.52 -10.11 0.03
CA ILE A 26 -0.70 -9.91 -1.41
C ILE A 26 0.43 -9.06 -1.98
N SER A 27 0.80 -7.96 -1.31
CA SER A 27 1.90 -7.11 -1.76
C SER A 27 3.24 -7.85 -1.75
N ALA A 28 3.52 -8.66 -0.72
CA ALA A 28 4.72 -9.50 -0.67
C ALA A 28 4.75 -10.52 -1.82
N ARG A 29 3.61 -11.12 -2.18
CA ARG A 29 3.51 -12.03 -3.33
C ARG A 29 3.79 -11.31 -4.65
N TYR A 30 3.24 -10.12 -4.86
CA TYR A 30 3.53 -9.34 -6.07
C TYR A 30 4.99 -8.89 -6.13
N ALA A 31 5.55 -8.40 -5.02
CA ALA A 31 6.96 -8.01 -4.95
C ALA A 31 7.91 -9.19 -5.20
N SER A 32 7.58 -10.39 -4.71
CA SER A 32 8.38 -11.61 -4.93
C SER A 32 8.33 -12.09 -6.38
N ALA A 33 7.29 -11.71 -7.12
CA ALA A 33 7.14 -11.97 -8.55
C ALA A 33 7.64 -10.80 -9.41
N GLU A 34 8.38 -9.84 -8.83
CA GLU A 34 8.88 -8.61 -9.48
C GLU A 34 7.77 -7.72 -10.08
N ARG A 35 6.52 -7.93 -9.66
CA ARG A 35 5.34 -7.15 -10.07
C ARG A 35 5.18 -5.94 -9.16
N TYR A 36 6.18 -5.07 -9.16
CA TYR A 36 6.27 -3.99 -8.18
C TYR A 36 5.13 -2.97 -8.27
N TYR A 37 4.69 -2.60 -9.48
CA TYR A 37 3.54 -1.69 -9.66
C TYR A 37 2.28 -2.22 -8.97
N GLU A 38 1.98 -3.51 -9.10
CA GLU A 38 0.80 -4.11 -8.46
C GLU A 38 0.96 -4.25 -6.96
N ALA A 39 2.20 -4.44 -6.47
CA ALA A 39 2.47 -4.39 -5.04
C ALA A 39 2.25 -2.97 -4.48
N LEU A 40 2.66 -1.94 -5.22
CA LEU A 40 2.50 -0.54 -4.84
C LEU A 40 1.03 -0.12 -4.79
N ASP A 41 0.24 -0.42 -5.83
CA ASP A 41 -1.21 -0.13 -5.86
C ASP A 41 -1.94 -0.71 -4.64
N ILE A 42 -1.62 -1.94 -4.26
CA ILE A 42 -2.23 -2.63 -3.10
C ILE A 42 -1.80 -1.97 -1.78
N LEU A 43 -0.53 -1.60 -1.66
CA LEU A 43 0.00 -0.99 -0.44
C LEU A 43 -0.51 0.44 -0.24
N GLU A 44 -0.60 1.23 -1.32
CA GLU A 44 -1.18 2.58 -1.29
C GLU A 44 -2.66 2.53 -0.88
N SER A 45 -3.47 1.71 -1.59
CA SER A 45 -4.89 1.55 -1.27
C SER A 45 -5.11 1.12 0.18
N GLY A 46 -4.35 0.13 0.65
CA GLY A 46 -4.44 -0.31 2.04
C GLY A 46 -4.03 0.76 3.05
N ALA A 47 -2.96 1.52 2.77
CA ALA A 47 -2.51 2.60 3.63
C ALA A 47 -3.58 3.71 3.73
N CYS A 48 -4.12 4.17 2.61
CA CYS A 48 -5.16 5.20 2.56
C CYS A 48 -6.38 4.81 3.40
N ILE A 49 -6.94 3.61 3.17
CA ILE A 49 -8.18 3.19 3.85
C ILE A 49 -7.95 2.99 5.34
N GLN A 50 -6.82 2.40 5.76
CA GLN A 50 -6.51 2.24 7.18
C GLN A 50 -6.37 3.60 7.87
N LEU A 51 -5.71 4.58 7.22
CA LEU A 51 -5.60 5.94 7.74
C LEU A 51 -6.95 6.65 7.83
N GLU A 52 -7.80 6.54 6.80
CA GLU A 52 -9.15 7.11 6.79
C GLU A 52 -10.03 6.56 7.92
N LYS A 53 -9.80 5.32 8.34
CA LYS A 53 -10.52 4.65 9.44
C LYS A 53 -9.86 4.88 10.81
N GLY A 54 -8.84 5.74 10.88
CA GLY A 54 -8.11 6.07 12.12
C GLY A 54 -7.13 4.99 12.59
N GLN A 55 -6.86 3.97 11.79
CA GLN A 55 -5.88 2.92 12.08
C GLN A 55 -4.47 3.37 11.69
N VAL A 56 -3.99 4.42 12.38
CA VAL A 56 -2.72 5.10 12.04
C VAL A 56 -1.54 4.14 12.01
N THR A 57 -1.43 3.24 12.99
CA THR A 57 -0.34 2.25 13.03
C THR A 57 -0.37 1.29 11.83
N CYS A 58 -1.56 0.80 11.46
CA CYS A 58 -1.70 -0.12 10.34
C CYS A 58 -1.40 0.58 9.01
N GLY A 59 -1.94 1.79 8.82
CA GLY A 59 -1.70 2.59 7.63
C GLY A 59 -0.22 2.98 7.47
N ALA A 60 0.43 3.40 8.57
CA ALA A 60 1.86 3.73 8.56
C ALA A 60 2.74 2.51 8.23
N GLU A 61 2.40 1.33 8.75
CA GLU A 61 3.14 0.10 8.43
C GLU A 61 3.04 -0.26 6.93
N LEU A 62 1.86 -0.12 6.32
CA LEU A 62 1.69 -0.33 4.88
C LEU A 62 2.44 0.71 4.05
N ALA A 63 2.47 1.97 4.50
CA ALA A 63 3.24 3.03 3.84
C ALA A 63 4.76 2.77 3.90
N ILE A 64 5.28 2.24 5.02
CA ILE A 64 6.69 1.83 5.10
C ILE A 64 6.99 0.73 4.07
N LEU A 65 6.13 -0.29 3.97
CA LEU A 65 6.29 -1.35 2.98
C LEU A 65 6.20 -0.83 1.54
N PHE A 66 5.39 0.20 1.28
CA PHE A 66 5.32 0.86 -0.02
C PHE A 66 6.69 1.46 -0.39
N VAL A 67 7.30 2.21 0.52
CA VAL A 67 8.64 2.80 0.30
C VAL A 67 9.70 1.71 0.10
N GLU A 68 9.69 0.65 0.90
CA GLU A 68 10.60 -0.49 0.70
C GLU A 68 10.43 -1.14 -0.68
N THR A 69 9.19 -1.22 -1.16
CA THR A 69 8.87 -1.80 -2.47
C THR A 69 9.37 -0.91 -3.61
N LEU A 70 9.27 0.42 -3.48
CA LEU A 70 9.86 1.38 -4.43
C LEU A 70 11.38 1.19 -4.53
N VAL A 71 12.06 1.06 -3.38
CA VAL A 71 13.51 0.85 -3.32
C VAL A 71 13.90 -0.48 -3.97
N LYS A 72 13.15 -1.56 -3.69
CA LYS A 72 13.39 -2.89 -4.28
C LYS A 72 13.17 -2.92 -5.78
N GLY A 73 12.13 -2.25 -6.27
CA GLY A 73 11.82 -2.18 -7.70
C GLY A 73 12.84 -1.40 -8.52
N LYS A 74 13.83 -0.77 -7.88
CA LYS A 74 14.81 0.12 -8.52
C LYS A 74 14.12 1.13 -9.42
N PHE A 75 12.97 1.65 -8.99
CA PHE A 75 12.31 2.73 -9.70
C PHE A 75 13.32 3.87 -9.82
N PRO A 76 13.59 4.36 -11.05
CA PRO A 76 14.56 5.42 -11.23
C PRO A 76 14.11 6.58 -10.35
N TYR A 77 14.99 7.00 -9.43
CA TYR A 77 14.82 8.23 -8.68
C TYR A 77 15.01 9.36 -9.68
N ASP A 78 13.96 9.69 -10.41
CA ASP A 78 13.90 10.83 -11.31
C ASP A 78 13.32 11.99 -10.52
N ASP A 79 13.90 13.19 -10.65
CA ASP A 79 13.58 14.40 -9.88
C ASP A 79 12.09 14.81 -9.94
N ASN A 80 11.33 14.21 -10.86
CA ASN A 80 9.88 14.37 -10.98
C ASN A 80 9.07 13.64 -9.88
N THR A 81 9.69 12.72 -9.12
CA THR A 81 9.03 11.96 -8.04
C THR A 81 8.82 12.83 -6.78
N LEU A 82 9.59 13.90 -6.61
CA LEU A 82 9.46 14.85 -5.50
C LEU A 82 8.21 15.73 -5.59
N GLY A 83 7.58 15.82 -6.78
CA GLY A 83 6.39 16.64 -7.00
C GLY A 83 5.13 16.14 -6.28
N GLN A 84 5.02 14.83 -6.00
CA GLN A 84 3.86 14.27 -5.30
C GLN A 84 3.98 14.36 -3.77
N SER A 85 5.20 14.48 -3.23
CA SER A 85 5.41 14.67 -1.78
C SER A 85 4.98 16.06 -1.30
N SER A 86 4.95 17.05 -2.20
CA SER A 86 4.58 18.43 -1.86
C SER A 86 3.08 18.68 -1.76
N LEU A 87 2.22 17.74 -2.20
CA LEU A 87 0.77 17.90 -2.14
C LEU A 87 0.14 17.40 -0.82
N LEU A 88 0.96 16.82 0.06
CA LEU A 88 0.56 16.29 1.37
C LEU A 88 1.04 17.16 2.55
N MET A 89 1.50 18.39 2.27
CA MET A 89 1.79 19.42 3.27
C MET A 89 0.76 20.54 3.18
#